data_AF-A0A411FRM0-F1
#
_entry.id   AF-A0A411FRM0-F1
#
_cell.length_a   1.000
_cell.length_b   1.000
_cell.length_c   1.000
_cell.angle_alpha   90.00
_cell.angle_beta   90.00
_cell.angle_gamma   90.00
#
_symmetry.space_group_name_H-M   'P 1'
#
loop_
_entity.id
_entity.type
_entity.pdbx_description
1 polymer ?
#
loop_
_entity_poly.entity_id
_entity_poly.type
_entity_poly.pdbx_seq_one_letter_code
_entity_poly.pdbx_strand_id
1 'polypeptide(L)'
;MFINIDQKYCLIRATQKDQQIIMYYYDHSISNYPICFTSYQSVLIYRLIYLYDGFSTLSIFHLLYLAKELYKAELSLYFKQVYIQD
;
A
#
# COMPACT_ATOMS: atom_id res chain seq x y z
N MET A 1 -5.48 -27.97 2.72
CA MET A 1 -5.51 -26.76 3.57
C MET A 1 -4.07 -26.45 3.96
N PHE A 2 -3.40 -25.63 3.16
CA PHE A 2 -2.20 -24.89 3.54
C PHE A 2 -2.50 -23.45 3.16
N ILE A 3 -2.58 -22.58 4.15
CA ILE A 3 -2.67 -21.14 3.97
C ILE A 3 -1.32 -20.76 3.35
N ASN A 4 -1.30 -20.51 2.04
CA ASN A 4 -0.16 -19.89 1.38
C ASN A 4 -0.13 -18.47 1.94
N ILE A 5 0.66 -18.26 2.99
CA ILE A 5 0.94 -16.93 3.54
C ILE A 5 1.40 -16.11 2.34
N ASP A 6 0.59 -15.13 1.96
CA ASP A 6 0.79 -14.34 0.76
C ASP A 6 2.25 -13.88 0.70
N GLN A 7 3.01 -14.37 -0.28
CA GLN A 7 4.44 -14.07 -0.43
C GLN A 7 4.71 -12.59 -0.74
N LYS A 8 3.64 -11.80 -0.80
CA LYS A 8 3.58 -10.39 -1.13
C LYS A 8 2.76 -9.68 -0.07
N TYR A 9 3.28 -8.60 0.50
CA TYR A 9 2.52 -7.78 1.44
C TYR A 9 2.82 -6.28 1.25
N CYS A 10 1.87 -5.45 1.63
CA CYS A 10 1.98 -4.00 1.55
C CYS A 10 1.97 -3.38 2.95
N LEU A 11 2.95 -2.53 3.24
CA LEU A 11 2.99 -1.71 4.45
C LEU A 11 2.74 -0.25 4.07
N ILE A 12 1.70 0.35 4.64
CA ILE A 12 1.33 1.74 4.40
C ILE A 12 1.71 2.56 5.63
N ARG A 13 2.18 3.78 5.40
CA ARG A 13 2.42 4.79 6.41
C ARG A 13 1.86 6.12 5.93
N ALA A 14 1.32 6.91 6.84
CA ALA A 14 0.90 8.28 6.59
C ALA A 14 1.66 9.22 7.54
N THR A 15 2.30 10.26 6.99
CA THR A 15 3.06 11.24 7.78
C THR A 15 2.37 12.60 7.74
N GLN A 16 1.97 13.09 8.92
CA GLN A 16 1.32 14.41 9.03
C GLN A 16 2.28 15.56 8.70
N LYS A 17 3.58 15.39 9.00
CA LYS A 17 4.61 16.41 8.77
C LYS A 17 4.74 16.80 7.29
N ASP A 18 4.75 15.79 6.41
CA ASP A 18 5.00 15.97 4.99
C ASP A 18 3.72 15.80 4.15
N GLN A 19 2.56 15.61 4.80
CA GLN A 19 1.27 15.29 4.19
C GLN A 19 1.38 14.18 3.13
N GLN A 20 2.07 13.09 3.50
CA GLN A 20 2.50 12.06 2.56
C GLN A 20 2.01 10.68 2.99
N ILE A 21 1.62 9.90 1.99
CA ILE A 21 1.38 8.46 2.08
C ILE A 21 2.59 7.75 1.47
N ILE A 22 3.09 6.74 2.19
CA ILE A 22 4.21 5.90 1.78
C ILE A 22 3.71 4.46 1.81
N MET A 23 3.85 3.75 0.70
CA MET A 23 3.50 2.34 0.59
C MET A 23 4.74 1.54 0.20
N TYR A 24 5.09 0.56 1.02
CA TYR A 24 6.13 -0.41 0.74
C TYR A 24 5.49 -1.71 0.27
N TYR A 25 5.86 -2.15 -0.92
CA TYR A 25 5.49 -3.46 -1.47
C TYR A 25 6.66 -4.42 -1.32
N TYR A 26 6.45 -5.47 -0.54
CA TYR A 26 7.42 -6.54 -0.33
C TYR A 26 7.02 -7.74 -1.17
N ASP A 27 8.00 -8.30 -1.87
CA ASP A 27 7.85 -9.55 -2.61
C ASP A 27 9.05 -10.44 -2.26
N HIS A 28 8.79 -11.49 -1.48
CA HIS A 28 9.84 -12.40 -1.01
C HIS A 28 10.56 -13.14 -2.15
N SER A 29 10.02 -13.13 -3.37
CA SER A 29 10.58 -13.85 -4.50
C SER A 29 11.56 -13.03 -5.36
N ILE A 30 11.57 -11.70 -5.27
CA ILE A 30 12.21 -10.85 -6.30
C ILE A 30 13.31 -9.95 -5.75
N SER A 31 13.29 -9.55 -4.47
CA SER A 31 14.18 -8.49 -3.98
C SER A 31 14.51 -8.56 -2.49
N ASN A 32 15.74 -8.16 -2.14
CA ASN A 32 16.14 -7.91 -0.75
C ASN A 32 15.54 -6.61 -0.18
N TYR A 33 14.99 -5.73 -1.04
CA TYR A 33 14.42 -4.43 -0.66
C TYR A 33 13.00 -4.24 -1.20
N PRO A 34 12.09 -3.66 -0.41
CA PRO A 34 10.74 -3.36 -0.86
C PRO A 34 10.73 -2.27 -1.93
N ILE A 35 9.74 -2.33 -2.81
CA ILE A 35 9.44 -1.21 -3.72
C ILE A 35 8.65 -0.18 -2.93
N CYS A 36 9.11 1.07 -3.00
CA CYS A 36 8.50 2.19 -2.29
C CYS A 36 7.72 3.07 -3.26
N PHE A 37 6.42 3.21 -3.00
CA PHE A 37 5.56 4.17 -3.67
C PHE A 37 5.22 5.28 -2.70
N THR A 38 5.21 6.52 -3.18
CA THR A 38 4.86 7.65 -2.33
C THR A 38 4.14 8.75 -3.07
N SER A 39 3.16 9.36 -2.39
CA SER A 39 2.41 10.51 -2.88
C SER A 39 1.63 11.18 -1.74
N TYR A 40 1.06 12.35 -2.00
CA TYR A 40 0.14 13.06 -1.11
C TYR A 40 -1.34 12.64 -1.30
N GLN A 41 -1.65 11.84 -2.34
CA GLN A 41 -2.99 11.33 -2.62
C GLN A 41 -2.97 9.83 -2.91
N SER A 42 -3.97 9.10 -2.40
CA SER A 42 -4.08 7.65 -2.63
C SER A 42 -4.26 7.30 -4.10
N VAL A 43 -4.98 8.14 -4.86
CA VAL A 43 -5.24 7.93 -6.30
C VAL A 43 -3.95 7.92 -7.13
N LEU A 44 -2.95 8.70 -6.72
CA LEU A 44 -1.66 8.74 -7.39
C LEU A 44 -0.85 7.47 -7.11
N ILE A 45 -0.90 6.95 -5.87
CA ILE A 45 -0.31 5.66 -5.53
C ILE A 45 -0.98 4.54 -6.33
N TYR A 46 -2.32 4.55 -6.45
CA TYR A 46 -3.04 3.59 -7.28
C TYR A 46 -2.59 3.62 -8.75
N ARG A 47 -2.40 4.81 -9.33
CA ARG A 47 -1.87 4.93 -10.70
C ARG A 47 -0.48 4.34 -10.84
N LEU A 48 0.40 4.56 -9.86
CA LEU A 48 1.74 3.97 -9.86
C LEU A 48 1.70 2.44 -9.73
N ILE A 49 0.81 1.92 -8.88
CA ILE A 49 0.55 0.48 -8.74
C ILE A 49 0.08 -0.11 -10.07
N TYR A 50 -0.86 0.54 -10.75
CA TYR A 50 -1.41 0.06 -12.02
C TYR A 50 -0.35 0.00 -13.13
N LEU A 51 0.64 0.88 -13.10
CA LEU A 51 1.77 0.87 -14.04
C LEU A 51 2.85 -0.17 -13.66
N TYR A 52 2.82 -0.71 -12.44
CA TYR A 52 3.82 -1.65 -11.96
C TYR A 52 3.29 -3.10 -12.04
N ASP A 53 3.93 -3.91 -12.89
CA ASP A 53 3.46 -5.27 -13.21
C ASP A 53 3.44 -6.23 -12.00
N GLY A 54 4.17 -5.93 -10.90
CA GLY A 54 4.21 -6.80 -9.72
C GLY A 54 2.87 -7.00 -9.00
N PHE A 55 1.87 -6.14 -9.26
CA PHE A 55 0.52 -6.25 -8.69
C PHE A 55 -0.43 -7.11 -9.55
N SER A 56 -0.05 -7.50 -10.77
CA SER A 56 -0.90 -8.31 -11.66
C SER A 56 -1.24 -9.69 -11.08
N THR A 57 -0.41 -10.18 -10.14
CA THR A 57 -0.60 -11.46 -9.45
C THR A 57 -1.43 -11.38 -8.17
N LEU A 58 -1.80 -10.18 -7.71
CA LEU A 58 -2.58 -10.05 -6.48
C LEU A 58 -4.05 -10.43 -6.71
N SER A 59 -4.66 -11.07 -5.72
CA SER A 59 -6.09 -11.36 -5.76
C SER A 59 -6.92 -10.08 -5.63
N ILE A 60 -8.17 -10.12 -6.11
CA ILE A 60 -9.11 -9.00 -5.97
C ILE A 60 -9.32 -8.61 -4.49
N PHE A 61 -9.24 -9.56 -3.57
CA PHE A 61 -9.35 -9.31 -2.13
C PHE A 61 -8.17 -8.49 -1.60
N HIS A 62 -6.95 -8.79 -2.04
CA HIS A 62 -5.76 -8.00 -1.70
C HIS A 62 -5.84 -6.59 -2.27
N LEU A 63 -6.31 -6.45 -3.51
CA LEU A 63 -6.49 -5.14 -4.13
C LEU A 63 -7.55 -4.31 -3.40
N LEU A 64 -8.66 -4.93 -2.99
CA LEU A 64 -9.70 -4.25 -2.22
C LEU A 64 -9.22 -3.83 -0.83
N TYR A 65 -8.49 -4.71 -0.14
CA TYR A 65 -7.83 -4.40 1.12
C TYR A 65 -6.90 -3.19 0.97
N LEU A 66 -6.04 -3.22 -0.03
CA LEU A 66 -5.08 -2.16 -0.29
C LEU A 66 -5.76 -0.82 -0.58
N ALA A 67 -6.81 -0.82 -1.40
CA ALA A 67 -7.59 0.38 -1.69
C ALA A 67 -8.23 0.97 -0.43
N LYS A 68 -8.77 0.12 0.46
CA LYS A 68 -9.34 0.55 1.75
C LYS A 68 -8.28 1.18 2.65
N GLU A 69 -7.11 0.56 2.78
CA GLU A 69 -6.04 1.08 3.64
C GLU A 69 -5.41 2.38 3.08
N LEU A 70 -5.22 2.49 1.76
CA LEU A 70 -4.79 3.74 1.13
C LEU A 70 -5.80 4.87 1.33
N TYR A 71 -7.10 4.57 1.24
CA TYR A 71 -8.14 5.57 1.49
C TYR A 71 -8.19 6.00 2.96
N LYS A 72 -8.08 5.06 3.90
CA LYS A 72 -7.93 5.38 5.34
C LYS A 72 -6.71 6.26 5.60
N ALA A 73 -5.58 5.97 4.97
CA ALA A 73 -4.37 6.78 5.09
C ALA A 73 -4.62 8.23 4.62
N GLU A 74 -5.28 8.41 3.47
CA GLU A 74 -5.65 9.75 2.98
C GLU A 74 -6.61 10.48 3.94
N LEU A 75 -7.64 9.80 4.43
CA LEU A 75 -8.55 10.38 5.42
C LEU A 75 -7.82 10.77 6.72
N SER A 76 -6.87 9.96 7.18
CA SER A 76 -6.08 10.29 8.37
C SER A 76 -5.27 11.57 8.19
N LEU A 77 -4.67 11.79 7.01
CA LEU A 77 -3.96 13.03 6.67
C LEU A 77 -4.92 14.22 6.65
N TYR A 78 -6.07 14.06 5.99
CA TYR A 78 -7.09 15.09 5.89
C TYR A 78 -7.62 15.53 7.27
N PHE A 79 -7.94 14.58 8.14
CA PHE A 79 -8.46 14.85 9.49
C PHE A 79 -7.39 15.08 10.56
N LYS A 80 -6.11 15.06 10.18
CA LYS A 80 -4.95 15.17 11.11
C LYS A 80 -4.98 14.11 12.22
N GLN A 81 -5.43 12.90 11.89
CA GLN A 81 -5.47 11.76 12.79
C GLN A 81 -4.27 10.83 12.58
N VAL A 82 -3.98 9.99 13.56
CA VAL A 82 -2.97 8.94 13.44
C VAL A 82 -3.53 7.82 12.58
N TYR A 83 -2.84 7.48 11.50
CA TYR A 83 -3.13 6.30 10.70
C TYR A 83 -2.66 5.03 11.40
N ILE A 84 -3.52 4.01 11.42
CA ILE A 84 -3.20 2.65 11.86
C ILE A 84 -3.68 1.71 10.75
N GLN A 85 -2.79 0.81 10.33
CA GLN A 85 -3.10 -0.26 9.39
C GLN A 85 -3.54 -1.49 10.19
N ASP A 86 -4.69 -2.07 9.83
CA ASP A 86 -5.26 -3.30 10.42
C ASP A 86 -5.51 -4.36 9.35
#